data_AF-A0A7G5YXG2-F1
#
_entry.id   AF-A0A7G5YXG2-F1
#
_cell.length_a   1.000
_cell.length_b   1.000
_cell.length_c   1.000
_cell.angle_alpha   90.00
_cell.angle_beta   90.00
_cell.angle_gamma   90.00
#
_symmetry.space_group_name_H-M   'P 1'
#
loop_
_entity.id
_entity.type
_entity.pdbx_description
1 polymer ?
#
loop_
_entity_poly.entity_id
_entity_poly.type
_entity_poly.pdbx_seq_one_letter_code
_entity_poly.pdbx_strand_id
1 'polypeptide(L)'
;MTDADASDDEIGHEPVEHVPLSDPEFKKELAQVIPHLRAFGRSLSGNRDLADDLVQETLMKAWAARQRFQAGTNMRAWTFIILRNLYLSQMRRARFKGEWDDLVADRILAAPASQDKHVELGDMQRALLHLPQPQREALILVGAGGFAYEEAAEICGVAVGTIKSRVARGRVALEAILSDGSLPSRRTHTNEPGMTALDTIMGDVEELSRDRG
;
A
#
# COMPACT_ATOMS: atom_id res chain seq x y z
N MET A 1 -34.37 -12.28 56.91
CA MET A 1 -35.24 -11.37 56.13
C MET A 1 -34.39 -10.15 55.84
N THR A 2 -33.65 -10.09 54.73
CA THR A 2 -33.79 -10.71 53.41
C THR A 2 -32.42 -10.96 52.75
N ASP A 3 -32.37 -12.02 51.93
CA ASP A 3 -31.59 -12.32 50.70
C ASP A 3 -30.34 -11.49 50.36
N ALA A 4 -29.17 -12.08 50.08
CA ALA A 4 -28.82 -12.93 48.92
C ALA A 4 -28.92 -12.20 47.56
N ASP A 5 -27.76 -11.82 47.00
CA ASP A 5 -27.43 -11.95 45.56
C ASP A 5 -25.94 -11.62 45.38
N ALA A 6 -25.11 -12.64 45.12
CA ALA A 6 -24.62 -13.05 43.79
C ALA A 6 -23.45 -12.16 43.35
N SER A 7 -22.20 -12.57 43.66
CA SER A 7 -21.34 -13.32 42.73
C SER A 7 -21.29 -12.66 41.35
N ASP A 8 -20.55 -11.56 41.29
CA ASP A 8 -20.25 -10.81 40.07
C ASP A 8 -19.26 -11.64 39.24
N ASP A 9 -19.83 -12.32 38.24
CA ASP A 9 -19.24 -12.98 37.07
C ASP A 9 -17.70 -12.92 36.93
N GLU A 10 -17.03 -13.99 37.39
CA GLU A 10 -15.82 -14.47 36.74
C GLU A 10 -16.22 -15.01 35.35
N ILE A 11 -16.31 -14.12 34.34
CA ILE A 11 -16.31 -14.56 32.94
C ILE A 11 -14.91 -15.11 32.65
N GLY A 12 -14.72 -16.39 32.96
CA GLY A 12 -13.61 -17.18 32.48
C GLY A 12 -13.62 -17.14 30.96
N HIS A 13 -12.72 -16.36 30.37
CA HIS A 13 -12.42 -16.48 28.94
C HIS A 13 -11.76 -17.85 28.75
N GLU A 14 -12.55 -18.88 28.46
CA GLU A 14 -12.03 -20.17 28.05
C GLU A 14 -11.03 -19.92 26.91
N PRO A 15 -9.80 -20.46 26.97
CA PRO A 15 -8.83 -20.26 25.92
C PRO A 15 -9.42 -20.75 24.60
N VAL A 16 -9.65 -19.82 23.66
CA VAL A 16 -10.08 -20.18 22.31
C VAL A 16 -9.00 -21.09 21.73
N GLU A 17 -9.33 -22.36 21.51
CA GLU A 17 -8.38 -23.34 21.01
C GLU A 17 -7.85 -22.89 19.64
N HIS A 18 -6.52 -22.86 19.51
CA HIS A 18 -5.89 -22.55 18.24
C HIS A 18 -6.03 -23.74 17.30
N VAL A 19 -6.75 -23.55 16.20
CA VAL A 19 -7.01 -24.59 15.19
C VAL A 19 -6.48 -24.11 13.85
N PRO A 20 -5.37 -24.67 13.34
CA PRO A 20 -4.86 -24.34 12.02
C PRO A 20 -5.71 -24.99 10.91
N LEU A 21 -5.68 -24.40 9.72
CA LEU A 21 -6.16 -25.05 8.51
C LEU A 21 -5.22 -26.16 8.05
N SER A 22 -5.76 -27.16 7.35
CA SER A 22 -4.92 -28.11 6.62
C SER A 22 -4.16 -27.43 5.47
N ASP A 23 -3.01 -27.96 5.07
CA ASP A 23 -2.18 -27.39 4.00
C ASP A 23 -2.96 -27.17 2.67
N PRO A 24 -3.83 -28.10 2.21
CA PRO A 24 -4.65 -27.88 1.02
C PRO A 24 -5.69 -26.76 1.17
N GLU A 25 -6.37 -26.68 2.31
CA GLU A 25 -7.37 -25.65 2.60
C GLU A 25 -6.72 -24.27 2.70
N PHE A 26 -5.61 -24.18 3.42
CA PHE A 26 -4.82 -22.96 3.52
C PHE A 26 -4.35 -22.49 2.15
N LYS A 27 -3.85 -23.40 1.30
CA LYS A 27 -3.42 -23.07 -0.07
C LYS A 27 -4.59 -22.51 -0.90
N LYS A 28 -5.79 -23.09 -0.77
CA LYS A 28 -6.99 -22.65 -1.47
C LYS A 28 -7.38 -21.24 -1.04
N GLU A 29 -7.45 -20.96 0.26
CA GLU A 29 -7.78 -19.63 0.77
C GLU A 29 -6.71 -18.59 0.40
N LEU A 30 -5.43 -18.95 0.54
CA LEU A 30 -4.32 -18.09 0.18
C LEU A 30 -4.34 -17.70 -1.32
N ALA A 31 -4.71 -18.62 -2.20
CA ALA A 31 -4.82 -18.34 -3.63
C ALA A 31 -5.92 -17.31 -3.94
N GLN A 32 -7.02 -17.32 -3.19
CA GLN A 32 -8.16 -16.39 -3.39
C GLN A 32 -7.80 -14.95 -3.03
N VAL A 33 -6.84 -14.74 -2.12
CA VAL A 33 -6.44 -13.38 -1.71
C VAL A 33 -5.39 -12.75 -2.63
N ILE A 34 -4.75 -13.51 -3.54
CA ILE A 34 -3.67 -13.01 -4.42
C ILE A 34 -4.07 -11.76 -5.23
N PRO A 35 -5.24 -11.70 -5.91
CA PRO A 35 -5.62 -10.51 -6.67
C PRO A 35 -5.75 -9.27 -5.78
N HIS A 36 -6.28 -9.45 -4.56
CA HIS A 36 -6.45 -8.38 -3.58
C HIS A 36 -5.09 -7.88 -3.06
N LEU A 37 -4.15 -8.79 -2.77
CA LEU A 37 -2.80 -8.42 -2.35
C LEU A 37 -2.06 -7.64 -3.44
N ARG A 38 -2.19 -8.03 -4.71
CA ARG A 38 -1.60 -7.29 -5.84
C ARG A 38 -2.20 -5.89 -5.99
N ALA A 39 -3.52 -5.77 -5.91
CA ALA A 39 -4.19 -4.47 -5.96
C ALA A 39 -3.72 -3.57 -4.81
N PHE A 40 -3.70 -4.10 -3.58
CA PHE A 40 -3.25 -3.38 -2.40
C PHE A 40 -1.77 -2.95 -2.50
N GLY A 41 -0.89 -3.87 -2.89
CA GLY A 41 0.54 -3.60 -3.08
C GLY A 41 0.80 -2.51 -4.12
N ARG A 42 0.07 -2.50 -5.24
CA ARG A 42 0.18 -1.45 -6.27
C ARG A 42 -0.28 -0.10 -5.77
N SER A 43 -1.42 -0.05 -5.08
CA SER A 43 -1.96 1.18 -4.52
C SER A 43 -1.07 1.76 -3.41
N LEU A 44 -0.40 0.91 -2.63
CA LEU A 44 0.54 1.35 -1.60
C LEU A 44 1.87 1.86 -2.19
N SER A 45 2.44 1.12 -3.13
CA SER A 45 3.81 1.33 -3.61
C SER A 45 3.93 2.25 -4.83
N GLY A 46 2.89 2.36 -5.65
CA GLY A 46 2.97 3.07 -6.92
C GLY A 46 3.65 2.30 -8.05
N ASN A 47 4.30 1.16 -7.75
CA ASN A 47 5.17 0.44 -8.68
C ASN A 47 4.73 -1.02 -8.82
N ARG A 48 4.52 -1.46 -10.08
CA ARG A 48 4.03 -2.81 -10.38
C ARG A 48 5.02 -3.90 -9.98
N ASP A 49 6.30 -3.73 -10.30
CA ASP A 49 7.33 -4.75 -10.06
C ASP A 49 7.56 -4.90 -8.56
N LEU A 50 7.67 -3.77 -7.85
CA LEU A 50 7.77 -3.78 -6.39
C LEU A 50 6.54 -4.43 -5.74
N ALA A 51 5.34 -4.16 -6.25
CA ALA A 51 4.13 -4.78 -5.74
C ALA A 51 4.11 -6.29 -5.98
N ASP A 52 4.54 -6.76 -7.16
CA ASP A 52 4.57 -8.18 -7.48
C ASP A 52 5.61 -8.92 -6.61
N ASP A 53 6.77 -8.33 -6.35
CA ASP A 53 7.79 -8.85 -5.43
C ASP A 53 7.28 -8.89 -3.98
N LEU A 54 6.65 -7.80 -3.53
CA LEU A 54 6.07 -7.69 -2.20
C LEU A 54 5.00 -8.77 -1.96
N VAL A 55 4.17 -9.05 -2.97
CA VAL A 55 3.18 -10.13 -2.91
C VAL A 55 3.85 -11.49 -2.84
N GLN A 56 4.86 -11.77 -3.65
CA GLN A 56 5.58 -13.04 -3.60
C GLN A 56 6.16 -13.29 -2.20
N GLU A 57 6.86 -12.31 -1.64
CA GLU A 57 7.43 -12.45 -0.30
C GLU A 57 6.34 -12.59 0.79
N THR A 58 5.20 -11.89 0.63
CA THR A 58 4.04 -12.07 1.50
C THR A 58 3.53 -13.51 1.46
N LEU A 59 3.37 -14.10 0.28
CA LEU A 59 2.89 -15.48 0.12
C LEU A 59 3.85 -16.49 0.74
N MET A 60 5.17 -16.29 0.57
CA MET A 60 6.19 -17.14 1.20
C MET A 60 6.12 -17.06 2.72
N LYS A 61 5.99 -15.85 3.30
CA LYS A 61 5.85 -15.67 4.75
C LYS A 61 4.54 -16.24 5.28
N ALA A 62 3.44 -16.06 4.55
CA ALA A 62 2.14 -16.63 4.90
C ALA A 62 2.21 -18.16 4.92
N TRP A 63 2.80 -18.78 3.90
CA TRP A 63 3.00 -20.24 3.87
C TRP A 63 3.89 -20.75 5.00
N ALA A 64 4.99 -20.05 5.31
CA ALA A 64 5.86 -20.38 6.42
C ALA A 64 5.16 -20.22 7.79
N ALA A 65 4.21 -19.29 7.89
CA ALA A 65 3.44 -19.02 9.10
C ALA A 65 2.06 -19.70 9.13
N ARG A 66 1.73 -20.58 8.18
CA ARG A 66 0.38 -21.14 8.02
C ARG A 66 -0.18 -21.83 9.26
N GLN A 67 0.68 -22.46 10.05
CA GLN A 67 0.32 -23.10 11.32
C GLN A 67 -0.05 -22.10 12.42
N ARG A 68 0.15 -20.79 12.22
CA ARG A 68 -0.30 -19.72 13.13
C ARG A 68 -1.62 -19.10 12.71
N PHE A 69 -2.09 -19.38 11.50
CA PHE A 69 -3.39 -18.89 11.06
C PHE A 69 -4.51 -19.64 11.81
N GLN A 70 -5.50 -18.91 12.30
CA GLN A 70 -6.66 -19.48 12.97
C GLN A 70 -7.77 -19.73 11.94
N ALA A 71 -8.20 -20.98 11.79
CA ALA A 71 -9.32 -21.34 10.93
C ALA A 71 -10.59 -20.55 11.33
N GLY A 72 -11.36 -20.11 10.34
CA GLY A 72 -12.57 -19.29 10.55
C GLY A 72 -12.32 -17.79 10.73
N THR A 73 -11.05 -17.35 10.83
CA THR A 73 -10.70 -15.91 10.81
C THR A 73 -10.49 -15.39 9.38
N ASN A 74 -10.34 -14.08 9.23
CA ASN A 74 -10.25 -13.45 7.92
C ASN A 74 -8.83 -13.58 7.30
N MET A 75 -8.66 -14.55 6.40
CA MET A 75 -7.41 -14.76 5.62
C MET A 75 -6.95 -13.48 4.89
N ARG A 76 -7.90 -12.68 4.39
CA ARG A 76 -7.59 -11.43 3.68
C ARG A 76 -6.98 -10.41 4.63
N ALA A 77 -7.57 -10.19 5.80
CA ALA A 77 -7.02 -9.28 6.81
C ALA A 77 -5.64 -9.75 7.30
N TRP A 78 -5.50 -11.05 7.60
CA TRP A 78 -4.26 -11.65 8.08
C TRP A 78 -3.11 -11.51 7.07
N THR A 79 -3.35 -11.77 5.79
CA THR A 79 -2.33 -11.59 4.75
C THR A 79 -2.01 -10.13 4.47
N PHE A 80 -2.99 -9.22 4.61
CA PHE A 80 -2.76 -7.77 4.49
C PHE A 80 -1.86 -7.24 5.61
N ILE A 81 -1.99 -7.76 6.85
CA ILE A 81 -1.06 -7.45 7.95
C ILE A 81 0.38 -7.82 7.57
N ILE A 82 0.59 -9.02 7.02
CA ILE A 82 1.92 -9.50 6.61
C ILE A 82 2.50 -8.57 5.53
N LEU A 83 1.72 -8.30 4.47
CA LEU A 83 2.13 -7.45 3.36
C LEU A 83 2.49 -6.04 3.83
N ARG A 84 1.62 -5.44 4.66
CA ARG A 84 1.84 -4.12 5.24
C ARG A 84 3.14 -4.05 6.03
N ASN A 85 3.34 -5.00 6.94
CA ASN A 85 4.52 -5.03 7.80
C ASN A 85 5.79 -5.17 6.99
N LEU A 86 5.73 -5.99 5.93
CA LEU A 86 6.84 -6.14 4.99
C LEU A 86 7.14 -4.81 4.27
N TYR A 87 6.12 -4.16 3.70
CA TYR A 87 6.27 -2.87 3.01
C TYR A 87 6.87 -1.79 3.94
N LEU A 88 6.33 -1.65 5.16
CA LEU A 88 6.85 -0.71 6.16
C LEU A 88 8.31 -1.00 6.53
N SER A 89 8.67 -2.28 6.63
CA SER A 89 10.04 -2.70 6.93
C SER A 89 10.99 -2.35 5.77
N GLN A 90 10.58 -2.62 4.52
CA GLN A 90 11.34 -2.25 3.33
C GLN A 90 11.52 -0.73 3.22
N MET A 91 10.48 0.06 3.48
CA MET A 91 10.56 1.53 3.48
C MET A 91 11.51 2.07 4.55
N ARG A 92 11.47 1.53 5.78
CA ARG A 92 12.41 1.94 6.83
C ARG A 92 13.84 1.65 6.41
N ARG A 93 14.12 0.45 5.91
CA ARG A 93 15.46 0.06 5.42
C ARG A 93 15.92 0.94 4.25
N ALA A 94 15.01 1.26 3.32
CA ALA A 94 15.31 2.13 2.19
C ALA A 94 15.67 3.55 2.64
N ARG A 95 15.00 4.10 3.66
CA ARG A 95 15.38 5.40 4.24
C ARG A 95 16.78 5.39 4.85
N PHE A 96 17.12 4.34 5.60
CA PHE A 96 18.45 4.20 6.20
C PHE A 96 19.56 3.92 5.16
N LYS A 97 19.22 3.27 4.03
CA LYS A 97 20.15 3.10 2.90
C LYS A 97 20.24 4.34 2.02
N GLY A 98 19.18 5.15 1.96
CA GLY A 98 19.07 6.37 1.17
C GLY A 98 19.94 7.51 1.66
N GLU A 99 20.36 7.50 2.94
CA GLU A 99 21.48 8.35 3.41
C GLU A 99 22.84 7.97 2.75
N TRP A 100 22.89 6.86 2.01
CA TRP A 100 24.05 6.39 1.25
C TRP A 100 23.78 6.22 -0.26
N ASP A 101 22.54 6.43 -0.74
CA ASP A 101 22.16 6.27 -2.15
C ASP A 101 20.84 7.01 -2.46
N ASP A 102 20.93 8.22 -3.04
CA ASP A 102 19.82 9.14 -3.34
C ASP A 102 18.79 8.62 -4.38
N LEU A 103 18.93 7.39 -4.88
CA LEU A 103 18.16 6.88 -6.03
C LEU A 103 16.77 6.30 -5.70
N VAL A 104 16.39 6.14 -4.41
CA VAL A 104 15.14 5.45 -4.04
C VAL A 104 13.93 6.39 -3.96
N ALA A 105 14.13 7.69 -3.69
CA ALA A 105 13.04 8.66 -3.61
C ALA A 105 12.37 8.89 -4.98
N ASP A 106 13.16 8.90 -6.07
CA ASP A 106 12.67 9.15 -7.42
C ASP A 106 11.86 7.99 -8.02
N ARG A 107 12.08 6.76 -7.56
CA ARG A 107 11.44 5.57 -8.14
C ARG A 107 9.94 5.45 -7.79
N ILE A 108 9.46 6.22 -6.81
CA ILE A 108 8.03 6.32 -6.46
C ILE A 108 7.27 7.22 -7.45
N LEU A 109 7.97 8.12 -8.15
CA LEU A 109 7.37 9.14 -9.02
C LEU A 109 7.31 8.74 -10.50
N ALA A 110 7.97 7.67 -10.92
CA ALA A 110 8.07 7.28 -12.32
C ALA A 110 7.36 5.94 -12.62
N ALA A 111 6.06 5.99 -12.89
CA ALA A 111 5.35 4.92 -13.58
C ALA A 111 4.59 5.49 -14.78
N PRO A 112 4.88 5.06 -16.02
CA PRO A 112 4.12 5.49 -17.19
C PRO A 112 2.89 4.59 -17.38
N ALA A 113 1.73 5.18 -17.66
CA ALA A 113 0.63 4.48 -18.31
C ALA A 113 -0.20 5.44 -19.18
N SER A 114 -0.50 4.98 -20.39
CA SER A 114 -1.18 5.65 -21.50
C SER A 114 -2.64 5.15 -21.66
N GLN A 115 -3.42 5.93 -22.43
CA GLN A 115 -4.81 5.74 -22.91
C GLN A 115 -5.96 6.09 -21.92
N ASP A 116 -6.42 7.33 -22.02
CA ASP A 116 -7.66 8.02 -21.57
C ASP A 116 -8.48 7.46 -20.39
N LYS A 117 -8.84 6.17 -20.30
CA LYS A 117 -9.39 5.57 -19.06
C LYS A 117 -8.30 5.23 -18.02
N HIS A 118 -7.09 4.96 -18.49
CA HIS A 118 -5.89 4.82 -17.67
C HIS A 118 -5.41 6.16 -17.10
N VAL A 119 -5.87 7.29 -17.67
CA VAL A 119 -5.52 8.63 -17.16
C VAL A 119 -6.20 8.87 -15.81
N GLU A 120 -7.51 8.64 -15.69
CA GLU A 120 -8.22 8.81 -14.41
C GLU A 120 -7.72 7.86 -13.30
N LEU A 121 -7.45 6.58 -13.64
CA LEU A 121 -6.90 5.62 -12.68
C LEU A 121 -5.45 5.94 -12.30
N GLY A 122 -4.65 6.41 -13.27
CA GLY A 122 -3.29 6.89 -13.03
C GLY A 122 -3.28 8.16 -12.18
N ASP A 123 -4.22 9.07 -12.39
CA ASP A 123 -4.39 10.32 -11.65
C ASP A 123 -4.81 10.05 -10.22
N MET A 124 -5.74 9.13 -10.01
CA MET A 124 -6.11 8.63 -8.69
C MET A 124 -4.92 8.00 -7.97
N GLN A 125 -4.15 7.14 -8.64
CA GLN A 125 -2.97 6.51 -8.07
C GLN A 125 -1.91 7.56 -7.69
N ARG A 126 -1.65 8.53 -8.57
CA ARG A 126 -0.74 9.65 -8.28
C ARG A 126 -1.24 10.45 -7.09
N ALA A 127 -2.52 10.82 -7.04
CA ALA A 127 -3.09 11.58 -5.94
C ALA A 127 -2.97 10.84 -4.59
N LEU A 128 -3.23 9.53 -4.57
CA LEU A 128 -3.04 8.69 -3.38
C LEU A 128 -1.57 8.69 -2.90
N LEU A 129 -0.62 8.64 -3.82
CA LEU A 129 0.81 8.64 -3.49
C LEU A 129 1.28 9.95 -2.83
N HIS A 130 0.59 11.07 -3.09
CA HIS A 130 0.86 12.37 -2.44
C HIS A 130 0.38 12.44 -0.99
N LEU A 131 -0.55 11.57 -0.60
CA LEU A 131 -1.03 11.56 0.77
C LEU A 131 0.05 11.03 1.73
N PRO A 132 0.06 11.51 2.98
CA PRO A 132 0.82 10.86 4.05
C PRO A 132 0.47 9.37 4.11
N GLN A 133 1.49 8.51 4.21
CA GLN A 133 1.34 7.06 4.16
C GLN A 133 0.21 6.50 5.06
N PRO A 134 0.06 6.93 6.34
CA PRO A 134 -1.03 6.42 7.17
C PRO A 134 -2.44 6.79 6.68
N GLN A 135 -2.58 7.91 5.95
CA GLN A 135 -3.84 8.33 5.36
C GLN A 135 -4.11 7.55 4.07
N ARG A 136 -3.11 7.43 3.18
CA ARG A 136 -3.19 6.59 1.97
C ARG A 136 -3.61 5.17 2.32
N GLU A 137 -2.93 4.56 3.29
CA GLU A 137 -3.22 3.21 3.77
C GLU A 137 -4.68 3.07 4.24
N ALA A 138 -5.15 3.99 5.08
CA ALA A 138 -6.51 3.94 5.62
C ALA A 138 -7.58 4.07 4.51
N LEU A 139 -7.36 4.95 3.52
CA LEU A 139 -8.26 5.09 2.38
C LEU A 139 -8.31 3.84 1.51
N ILE A 140 -7.16 3.22 1.25
CA ILE A 140 -7.11 2.02 0.43
C ILE A 140 -7.81 0.86 1.16
N LEU A 141 -7.58 0.67 2.46
CA LEU A 141 -8.20 -0.42 3.22
C LEU A 141 -9.73 -0.28 3.30
N VAL A 142 -10.23 0.90 3.68
CA VAL A 142 -11.69 1.11 3.86
C VAL A 142 -12.40 1.32 2.53
N GLY A 143 -11.84 2.14 1.63
CA GLY A 143 -12.50 2.52 0.38
C GLY A 143 -12.39 1.45 -0.70
N ALA A 144 -11.17 1.02 -1.03
CA ALA A 144 -10.93 0.06 -2.12
C ALA A 144 -10.94 -1.40 -1.64
N GLY A 145 -10.43 -1.66 -0.43
CA GLY A 145 -10.36 -2.98 0.18
C GLY A 145 -11.69 -3.45 0.76
N GLY A 146 -12.62 -2.53 1.03
CA GLY A 146 -13.93 -2.85 1.61
C GLY A 146 -13.83 -3.48 2.99
N PHE A 147 -12.78 -3.16 3.76
CA PHE A 147 -12.68 -3.58 5.16
C PHE A 147 -13.54 -2.70 6.05
N ALA A 148 -14.10 -3.30 7.10
CA ALA A 148 -14.69 -2.54 8.18
C ALA A 148 -13.62 -1.70 8.89
N TYR A 149 -14.04 -0.68 9.64
CA TYR A 149 -13.09 0.18 10.36
C TYR A 149 -12.29 -0.59 11.41
N GLU A 150 -12.91 -1.59 12.01
CA GLU A 150 -12.36 -2.49 13.02
C GLU A 150 -11.25 -3.36 12.41
N GLU A 151 -11.52 -4.01 11.27
CA GLU A 151 -10.53 -4.81 10.55
C GLU A 151 -9.37 -3.95 10.03
N ALA A 152 -9.67 -2.76 9.50
CA ALA A 152 -8.63 -1.84 9.06
C ALA A 152 -7.74 -1.36 10.22
N ALA A 153 -8.31 -1.22 11.42
CA ALA A 153 -7.60 -0.84 12.63
C ALA A 153 -6.66 -1.96 13.09
N GLU A 154 -7.14 -3.21 13.05
CA GLU A 154 -6.33 -4.40 13.29
C GLU A 154 -5.17 -4.51 12.29
N ILE A 155 -5.47 -4.36 10.98
CA ILE A 155 -4.45 -4.39 9.92
C ILE A 155 -3.37 -3.33 10.17
N CYS A 156 -3.78 -2.14 10.59
CA CYS A 156 -2.88 -1.02 10.83
C CYS A 156 -2.16 -1.06 12.20
N GLY A 157 -2.62 -1.89 13.13
CA GLY A 157 -2.17 -1.90 14.52
C GLY A 157 -2.44 -0.59 15.26
N VAL A 158 -3.63 0.00 15.09
CA VAL A 158 -4.03 1.27 15.74
C VAL A 158 -5.47 1.21 16.25
N ALA A 159 -5.91 2.22 17.00
CA ALA A 159 -7.30 2.31 17.45
C ALA A 159 -8.27 2.62 16.29
N VAL A 160 -9.52 2.14 16.39
CA VAL A 160 -10.58 2.39 15.40
C VAL A 160 -10.81 3.90 15.15
N GLY A 161 -10.79 4.71 16.20
CA GLY A 161 -10.88 6.18 16.08
C GLY A 161 -9.72 6.79 15.28
N THR A 162 -8.53 6.19 15.34
CA THR A 162 -7.38 6.60 14.53
C THR A 162 -7.61 6.31 13.04
N ILE A 163 -8.22 5.17 12.68
CA ILE A 163 -8.59 4.90 11.29
C ILE A 163 -9.64 5.89 10.80
N LYS A 164 -10.72 6.12 11.56
CA LYS A 164 -11.77 7.08 11.20
C LYS A 164 -11.21 8.47 10.93
N SER A 165 -10.33 8.97 11.80
CA SER A 165 -9.68 10.28 11.61
C SER A 165 -8.66 10.31 10.45
N ARG A 166 -7.98 9.20 10.15
CA ARG A 166 -7.10 9.09 8.97
C ARG A 166 -7.90 9.07 7.66
N VAL A 167 -9.02 8.34 7.61
CA VAL A 167 -9.92 8.31 6.46
C VAL A 167 -10.53 9.69 6.22
N ALA A 168 -11.06 10.34 7.25
CA ALA A 168 -11.64 11.67 7.11
C ALA A 168 -10.65 12.69 6.54
N ARG A 169 -9.45 12.79 7.15
CA ARG A 169 -8.39 13.70 6.66
C ARG A 169 -7.88 13.32 5.28
N GLY A 170 -7.72 12.01 5.03
CA GLY A 170 -7.27 11.51 3.73
C GLY A 170 -8.25 11.87 2.62
N ARG A 171 -9.57 11.76 2.87
CA ARG A 171 -10.61 12.14 1.88
C ARG A 171 -10.52 13.63 1.53
N VAL A 172 -10.45 14.49 2.54
CA VAL A 172 -10.31 15.95 2.33
C VAL A 172 -9.05 16.28 1.53
N ALA A 173 -7.91 15.69 1.90
CA ALA A 173 -6.65 15.90 1.19
C ALA A 173 -6.70 15.37 -0.26
N LEU A 174 -7.31 14.20 -0.47
CA LEU A 174 -7.45 13.60 -1.80
C LEU A 174 -8.36 14.44 -2.69
N GLU A 175 -9.49 14.93 -2.15
CA GLU A 175 -10.42 15.80 -2.85
C GLU A 175 -9.75 17.13 -3.24
N ALA A 176 -8.96 17.72 -2.35
CA ALA A 176 -8.18 18.92 -2.67
C ALA A 176 -7.19 18.69 -3.83
N ILE A 177 -6.42 17.59 -3.79
CA ILE A 177 -5.46 17.24 -4.85
C ILE A 177 -6.15 17.04 -6.20
N LEU A 178 -7.32 16.39 -6.21
CA LEU A 178 -8.07 16.12 -7.44
C LEU A 178 -8.81 17.36 -7.97
N SER A 179 -9.26 18.26 -7.10
CA SER A 179 -10.04 19.45 -7.47
C SER A 179 -9.17 20.63 -7.92
N ASP A 180 -8.00 20.82 -7.30
CA ASP A 180 -7.09 21.93 -7.63
C ASP A 180 -6.32 21.70 -8.93
N GLY A 181 -6.44 20.54 -9.58
CA GLY A 181 -5.73 20.20 -10.82
C GLY A 181 -4.20 20.11 -10.68
N SER A 182 -3.66 20.31 -9.48
CA SER A 182 -2.24 20.18 -9.14
C SER A 182 -1.86 18.71 -8.91
N LEU A 183 -2.08 17.87 -9.93
CA LEU A 183 -1.38 16.60 -10.00
C LEU A 183 0.03 16.91 -10.51
N PRO A 184 1.10 16.63 -9.74
CA PRO A 184 2.44 16.93 -10.22
C PRO A 184 2.66 16.27 -11.58
N SER A 185 3.20 17.11 -12.46
CA SER A 185 3.12 16.93 -13.90
C SER A 185 3.65 15.57 -14.34
N ARG A 186 2.98 14.98 -15.32
CA ARG A 186 3.40 13.76 -16.03
C ARG A 186 4.62 14.11 -16.90
N ARG A 187 5.78 14.38 -16.29
CA ARG A 187 7.03 14.80 -16.96
C ARG A 187 6.87 16.05 -17.84
N THR A 188 7.34 17.19 -17.37
CA THR A 188 7.82 18.27 -18.25
C THR A 188 9.10 17.80 -18.97
N HIS A 189 8.95 16.95 -19.98
CA HIS A 189 9.83 16.99 -21.15
C HIS A 189 8.94 17.46 -22.30
N THR A 190 9.02 18.75 -22.59
CA THR A 190 8.51 19.32 -23.82
C THR A 190 9.29 18.69 -24.98
N ASN A 191 8.76 17.62 -25.58
CA ASN A 191 9.10 17.34 -26.96
C ASN A 191 8.48 18.45 -27.79
N GLU A 192 9.29 19.40 -28.24
CA GLU A 192 8.87 20.30 -29.31
C GLU A 192 8.50 19.46 -30.54
N PRO A 193 7.36 19.74 -31.21
CA PRO A 193 6.97 19.00 -32.40
C PRO A 193 7.99 19.25 -33.51
N GLY A 194 8.83 18.26 -33.80
CA GLY A 194 9.79 18.28 -34.91
C GLY A 194 11.22 17.90 -34.56
N MET A 195 11.55 17.76 -33.27
CA MET A 195 12.91 17.44 -32.84
C MET A 195 13.06 15.93 -32.60
N THR A 196 13.95 15.29 -33.35
CA THR A 196 14.21 13.85 -33.19
C THR A 196 15.06 13.60 -31.94
N ALA A 197 15.00 12.40 -31.38
CA ALA A 197 15.85 12.03 -30.24
C ALA A 197 17.36 12.20 -30.53
N LEU A 198 17.76 12.19 -31.81
CA LEU A 198 19.12 12.50 -32.25
C LEU A 198 19.45 13.99 -32.12
N ASP A 199 18.49 14.89 -32.39
CA ASP A 199 18.70 16.34 -32.29
C ASP A 199 18.88 16.78 -30.84
N THR A 200 18.16 16.15 -29.90
CA THR A 200 18.33 16.41 -28.45
C THR A 200 19.70 15.95 -27.95
N ILE A 201 20.13 14.74 -28.33
CA ILE A 201 21.42 14.19 -27.90
C ILE A 201 22.59 15.01 -28.49
N MET A 202 22.47 15.48 -29.73
CA MET A 202 23.51 16.29 -30.37
C MET A 202 23.56 17.71 -29.80
N GLY A 203 22.43 18.29 -29.38
CA GLY A 203 22.39 19.58 -28.68
C GLY A 203 23.13 19.56 -27.34
N ASP A 204 22.88 18.53 -26.52
CA ASP A 204 23.54 18.35 -25.21
C ASP A 204 25.06 18.16 -25.36
N VAL A 205 25.51 17.47 -26.41
CA VAL A 205 26.93 17.27 -26.72
C VAL A 205 27.60 18.58 -27.17
N GLU A 206 26.87 19.42 -27.92
CA GLU A 206 27.39 20.71 -28.39
C GLU A 206 27.51 21.72 -27.22
N GLU A 207 26.58 21.69 -26.28
CA GLU A 207 26.59 22.52 -25.06
C GLU A 207 27.74 22.13 -24.12
N LEU A 208 27.97 20.83 -23.90
CA LEU A 208 29.10 20.29 -23.13
C LEU A 208 30.47 20.57 -23.77
N SER A 209 30.50 20.78 -25.09
CA SER A 209 31.74 21.10 -25.83
C SER A 209 32.12 22.58 -25.74
N ARG A 210 31.14 23.47 -25.53
CA ARG A 210 31.37 24.92 -25.38
C ARG A 210 31.84 25.33 -23.99
N ASP A 211 31.50 24.54 -22.97
CA ASP A 211 31.82 24.81 -21.56
C ASP A 211 33.23 24.35 -21.13
N ARG A 212 34.08 23.93 -22.08
CA ARG A 212 35.51 23.61 -21.86
C ARG A 212 36.48 24.49 -22.68
N GLY A 213 36.04 25.67 -23.10
CA GLY A 213 36.88 26.68 -23.77
C GLY A 213 37.33 27.77 -22.81
#